data_AF-A0A051TR94-F1
#
_entry.id   AF-A0A051TR94-F1
#
_cell.length_a   1.000
_cell.length_b   1.000
_cell.length_c   1.000
_cell.angle_alpha   90.00
_cell.angle_beta   90.00
_cell.angle_gamma   90.00
#
_symmetry.space_group_name_H-M   'P 1'
#
loop_
_entity.id
_entity.type
_entity.pdbx_description
1 polymer ?
#
loop_
_entity_poly.entity_id
_entity_poly.type
_entity_poly.pdbx_seq_one_letter_code
_entity_poly.pdbx_strand_id
1 'polypeptide(L)' 'MGDMPGYVIEYNRRTHARCVTEFPTGSEAMEHRLKLEAERTDKDIEIVALVSKSVDTLKQTHQRYFTGEVLAADRGSG' A
#
# COMPACT_ATOMS: atom_id res chain seq x y z
N MET A 1 -14.27 -13.98 14.12
CA MET A 1 -14.14 -13.32 12.81
C MET A 1 -12.70 -12.87 12.75
N GLY A 2 -11.85 -13.59 11.99
CA GLY A 2 -10.43 -13.25 11.91
C GLY A 2 -10.28 -11.92 11.19
N ASP A 3 -9.49 -11.01 11.76
CA ASP A 3 -9.16 -9.75 11.11
C ASP A 3 -8.53 -10.06 9.75
N MET A 4 -9.07 -9.51 8.67
CA MET A 4 -8.50 -9.72 7.35
C MET A 4 -7.17 -8.97 7.24
N PRO A 5 -6.17 -9.52 6.52
CA PRO A 5 -4.94 -8.79 6.24
C PRO A 5 -5.21 -7.41 5.65
N GLY A 6 -4.45 -6.44 6.14
CA GLY A 6 -4.47 -5.08 5.65
C GLY A 6 -3.28 -4.82 4.74
N TYR A 7 -3.45 -3.95 3.76
CA TYR A 7 -2.39 -3.53 2.85
C TYR A 7 -2.40 -2.02 2.74
N VAL A 8 -1.25 -1.40 2.92
CA VAL A 8 -1.07 0.03 2.66
C VAL A 8 -0.33 0.19 1.34
N ILE A 9 -0.87 1.00 0.45
CA ILE A 9 -0.27 1.32 -0.84
C ILE A 9 0.07 2.80 -0.84
N GLU A 10 1.35 3.10 -1.08
CA GLU A 10 1.84 4.43 -1.41
C GLU A 10 2.00 4.50 -2.93
N TYR A 11 1.20 5.32 -3.59
CA TYR A 11 1.16 5.42 -5.04
C TYR A 11 1.50 6.83 -5.50
N ASN A 12 2.58 6.98 -6.25
CA ASN A 12 2.94 8.24 -6.88
C ASN A 12 2.12 8.44 -8.15
N ARG A 13 1.24 9.43 -8.15
CA ARG A 13 0.33 9.72 -9.27
C ARG A 13 1.05 10.24 -10.52
N ARG A 14 2.25 10.80 -10.36
CA ARG A 14 3.05 11.40 -11.44
C ARG A 14 3.92 10.36 -12.13
N THR A 15 4.61 9.52 -11.36
CA THR A 15 5.53 8.50 -11.89
C THR A 15 4.89 7.12 -12.03
N HIS A 16 3.69 6.93 -11.46
CA HIS A 16 2.99 5.65 -11.33
C HIS A 16 3.76 4.63 -10.49
N ALA A 17 4.81 5.06 -9.79
CA ALA A 17 5.58 4.24 -8.88
C ALA A 17 4.72 3.86 -7.66
N ARG A 18 4.88 2.64 -7.15
CA ARG A 18 4.16 2.18 -5.96
C ARG A 18 5.04 1.42 -4.98
N CYS A 19 4.69 1.54 -3.71
CA CYS A 19 5.11 0.65 -2.64
C CYS A 19 3.86 -0.01 -2.03
N VAL A 20 3.95 -1.29 -1.65
CA VAL A 20 2.87 -2.02 -0.98
C VAL A 20 3.42 -2.67 0.27
N THR A 21 2.82 -2.34 1.41
CA THR A 21 3.19 -2.89 2.73
C THR A 21 2.02 -3.72 3.25
N GLU A 22 2.27 -4.99 3.57
CA GLU A 22 1.29 -5.91 4.14
C GLU A 22 1.31 -5.86 5.66
N PHE A 23 0.11 -5.95 6.26
CA PHE A 23 -0.13 -5.96 7.69
C PHE A 23 -1.00 -7.16 8.07
N PRO A 24 -0.79 -7.74 9.27
CA PRO A 24 -1.58 -8.86 9.75
C PRO A 24 -3.07 -8.56 9.84
N THR A 25 -3.41 -7.29 10.10
CA THR A 25 -4.78 -6.82 10.36
C THR A 25 -5.10 -5.55 9.58
N GLY A 26 -6.37 -5.33 9.28
CA GLY A 26 -6.85 -4.11 8.64
C GLY A 26 -6.70 -2.89 9.56
N SER A 27 -6.82 -3.12 10.87
CA SER A 27 -6.60 -2.09 11.89
C SER A 27 -5.17 -1.55 11.86
N GLU A 28 -4.16 -2.43 11.84
CA GLU A 28 -2.75 -2.03 11.75
C GLU A 28 -2.45 -1.28 10.44
N ALA A 29 -3.02 -1.72 9.31
CA ALA A 29 -2.87 -1.02 8.04
C ALA A 29 -3.48 0.39 8.09
N MET A 30 -4.63 0.57 8.74
CA MET A 30 -5.26 1.88 8.90
C MET A 30 -4.41 2.80 9.78
N GLU A 31 -3.89 2.29 10.90
CA GLU A 31 -2.98 3.05 11.77
C GLU A 31 -1.71 3.48 11.04
N HIS A 32 -1.13 2.59 10.22
CA HIS A 32 0.04 2.92 9.43
C HIS A 32 -0.25 3.96 8.35
N ARG A 33 -1.39 3.83 7.65
CA ARG A 33 -1.84 4.86 6.69
C ARG A 33 -1.93 6.24 7.35
N LEU A 34 -2.54 6.34 8.53
CA LEU A 34 -2.70 7.62 9.23
C LEU A 34 -1.34 8.24 9.60
N LYS A 35 -0.36 7.42 9.99
CA LYS A 35 1.02 7.88 10.24
C LYS A 35 1.66 8.44 8.97
N LEU A 36 1.61 7.68 7.88
CA LEU A 36 2.15 8.13 6.59
C LEU A 36 1.45 9.39 6.07
N GLU A 37 0.12 9.50 6.23
CA GLU A 37 -0.62 10.71 5.84
C GLU A 37 -0.19 11.94 6.64
N ALA A 38 0.13 11.78 7.93
CA ALA A 38 0.64 12.86 8.78
C ALA A 38 2.07 13.27 8.41
N GLU A 39 2.90 12.32 7.97
CA GLU A 39 4.29 12.55 7.57
C GLU A 39 4.43 12.94 6.08
N ARG A 40 3.37 12.80 5.30
CA ARG A 40 3.40 13.01 3.85
C ARG A 40 3.75 14.45 3.50
N THR A 41 4.93 14.62 2.91
CA THR A 41 5.41 15.89 2.38
C THR A 41 5.07 16.08 0.90
N ASP A 42 5.01 15.00 0.13
CA ASP A 42 4.71 15.03 -1.31
C ASP A 42 3.21 14.81 -1.58
N LYS A 43 2.56 15.78 -2.22
CA LYS A 43 1.13 15.74 -2.56
C LYS A 43 0.81 14.79 -3.72
N ASP A 44 1.80 14.42 -4.51
CA ASP A 44 1.65 13.45 -5.60
C ASP A 44 1.57 12.00 -5.10
N ILE A 45 1.92 11.77 -3.82
CA ILE A 45 1.78 10.46 -3.16
C ILE A 45 0.35 10.30 -2.62
N GLU A 46 -0.37 9.33 -3.17
CA GLU A 46 -1.66 8.85 -2.69
C GLU A 46 -1.42 7.66 -1.76
N ILE A 47 -1.88 7.75 -0.51
CA ILE A 47 -1.71 6.69 0.50
C ILE A 47 -3.09 6.08 0.77
N VAL A 48 -3.24 4.77 0.53
CA VAL A 48 -4.50 4.06 0.70
C VAL A 48 -4.31 2.80 1.52
N ALA A 49 -5.28 2.49 2.39
CA ALA A 49 -5.34 1.25 3.15
C ALA A 49 -6.48 0.40 2.59
N LEU A 50 -6.19 -0.86 2.27
CA LEU A 50 -7.12 -1.81 1.69
C LEU A 50 -7.09 -3.10 2.50
N VAL A 51 -8.26 -3.67 2.78
CA VAL A 51 -8.36 -5.00 3.40
C VAL A 51 -8.63 -6.03 2.31
N SER A 52 -7.87 -7.12 2.30
CA SER A 52 -8.08 -8.19 1.33
C SER A 52 -7.53 -9.51 1.84
N LYS A 53 -7.96 -10.60 1.21
CA LYS A 53 -7.44 -11.94 1.51
C LYS A 53 -6.01 -12.15 1.01
N SER A 54 -5.59 -11.43 -0.05
CA SER A 54 -4.26 -11.55 -0.66
C SER A 54 -3.97 -10.38 -1.61
N VAL A 55 -2.68 -10.09 -1.85
CA VAL A 55 -2.23 -9.11 -2.85
C VAL A 55 -2.75 -9.41 -4.25
N ASP A 56 -2.86 -10.67 -4.66
CA ASP A 56 -3.38 -11.03 -6.00
C ASP A 56 -4.86 -10.66 -6.18
N THR A 57 -5.62 -10.63 -5.09
CA THR A 57 -7.00 -10.13 -5.12
C THR A 57 -7.02 -8.61 -5.26
N LEU A 58 -6.09 -7.90 -4.60
CA LEU A 58 -5.91 -6.46 -4.78
C LEU A 58 -5.50 -6.09 -6.20
N LYS A 59 -4.59 -6.84 -6.82
CA LYS A 59 -4.19 -6.63 -8.21
C LYS A 59 -5.37 -6.72 -9.17
N GLN A 60 -6.33 -7.62 -8.92
CA GLN A 60 -7.52 -7.78 -9.76
C GLN A 60 -8.58 -6.70 -9.51
N THR A 61 -8.82 -6.34 -8.25
CA THR A 61 -9.90 -5.43 -7.86
C THR A 61 -9.52 -3.95 -7.89
N HIS A 62 -8.23 -3.65 -7.70
CA HIS A 62 -7.68 -2.30 -7.58
C HIS A 62 -6.54 -2.08 -8.59
N GLN A 63 -6.72 -2.57 -9.82
CA GLN A 63 -5.73 -2.53 -10.91
C GLN A 63 -5.04 -1.18 -11.09
N ARG A 64 -5.74 -0.07 -10.87
CA ARG A 64 -5.22 1.30 -10.94
C ARG A 64 -3.88 1.46 -10.21
N TYR A 65 -3.76 0.86 -9.02
CA TYR A 65 -2.53 0.98 -8.24
C TYR A 65 -1.43 0.06 -8.75
N PHE A 66 -1.73 -0.93 -9.58
CA PHE A 66 -0.80 -1.98 -10.01
C PHE A 66 -0.33 -1.85 -11.48
N THR A 67 -0.73 -0.80 -12.19
CA THR A 67 -0.38 -0.59 -13.61
C THR A 67 0.99 0.03 -13.85
N GLY A 68 1.65 0.59 -12.83
CA GLY A 68 2.95 1.26 -12.96
C GLY A 68 4.16 0.46 -12.46
N GLU A 69 5.27 1.14 -12.20
CA GLU A 69 6.51 0.53 -11.74
C GLU A 69 6.42 0.12 -10.25
N VAL A 70 6.94 -1.06 -9.90
CA VAL A 70 7.04 -1.52 -8.52
C VAL A 70 8.33 -0.96 -7.95
N LEU A 71 8.24 0.00 -7.02
CA LEU A 71 9.37 0.26 -6.12
C LEU A 71 9.33 -0.89 -5.12
N ALA A 72 10.12 -1.93 -5.39
CA ALA A 72 10.33 -2.96 -4.39
C ALA A 72 10.77 -2.24 -3.12
N ALA A 73 10.07 -2.49 -2.01
CA ALA A 73 10.58 -2.13 -0.69
C ALA A 73 11.90 -2.89 -0.55
N ASP A 74 13.00 -2.25 -0.91
CA ASP A 74 14.34 -2.81 -0.85
C ASP A 74 14.64 -3.10 0.62
N ARG A 75 14.33 -4.32 1.04
CA ARG A 75 15.00 -4.95 2.17
C ARG A 75 16.13 -5.78 1.62
N GLY A 76 17.26 -5.11 1.44
CA GLY A 76 18.61 -5.63 1.63
C GLY A 76 18.94 -6.91 0.89
N SER A 77 19.52 -6.78 -0.30
CA SER A 77 20.58 -7.70 -0.71
C SER A 77 21.90 -7.21 -0.11
N GLY A 78 22.45 -7.96 0.84
CA GLY A 78 23.74 -7.72 1.47
C GLY A 78 24.10 -8.82 2.45
#